data_AF-A0A1G4FPP7-F1
#
_entry.id   AF-A0A1G4FPP7-F1
#
_cell.length_a   1.000
_cell.length_b   1.000
_cell.length_c   1.000
_cell.angle_alpha   90.00
_cell.angle_beta   90.00
_cell.angle_gamma   90.00
#
_symmetry.space_group_name_H-M   'P 1'
#
loop_
_entity.id
_entity.type
_entity.pdbx_description
1 polymer ?
#
loop_
_entity_poly.entity_id
_entity_poly.type
_entity_poly.pdbx_seq_one_letter_code
_entity_poly.pdbx_strand_id
1 'polypeptide(L)'
;MATANPELCRIYEGLKYDFLFNNDINSIHILLSLYDLEENITNICPKYKCIKEIKKKIRSLLRYRKDRDLVSNNIILLIHEDIDRLELYFYLEGYKYGYYNYKWVNILEKKALESYGMEKLYEMRILYHYRFNFGEIRKVKEGFEAEGRNINRDGEFKKLVNSFCERVIKSKIVNINKYIDRQLTIDYNHKVLNIKSDSHKFTHEEINKVYGVIIRGIYKNMRRVYTDASWFGLNDKVLRRYS
;
A
#
# COMPACT_ATOMS: atom_id res chain seq x y z
N MET A 1 -14.83 -5.33 -24.27
CA MET A 1 -14.44 -3.97 -23.82
C MET A 1 -15.42 -3.00 -24.45
N ALA A 2 -16.50 -2.65 -23.74
CA ALA A 2 -17.29 -1.49 -24.13
C ALA A 2 -16.43 -0.26 -23.83
N THR A 3 -16.32 0.65 -24.80
CA THR A 3 -15.53 1.87 -24.73
C THR A 3 -15.96 2.71 -23.52
N ALA A 4 -15.16 2.70 -22.45
CA ALA A 4 -15.35 3.64 -21.35
C ALA A 4 -15.31 5.07 -21.90
N ASN A 5 -16.28 5.91 -21.53
CA ASN A 5 -16.31 7.32 -21.93
C ASN A 5 -14.95 7.95 -21.59
N PRO A 6 -14.20 8.50 -22.56
CA PRO A 6 -12.90 9.12 -22.32
C PRO A 6 -12.93 10.18 -21.20
N GLU A 7 -14.07 10.84 -21.01
CA GLU A 7 -14.28 11.81 -19.94
C GLU A 7 -14.33 11.15 -18.55
N LEU A 8 -15.03 10.02 -18.41
CA LEU A 8 -15.06 9.26 -17.15
C LEU A 8 -13.64 8.82 -16.78
N CYS A 9 -12.87 8.25 -17.71
CA CYS A 9 -11.48 7.86 -17.45
C CYS A 9 -10.64 9.04 -16.93
N ARG A 10 -10.82 10.26 -17.49
CA ARG A 10 -10.11 11.46 -17.02
C ARG A 10 -10.54 11.86 -15.61
N ILE A 11 -11.82 11.74 -15.26
CA ILE A 11 -12.33 12.01 -13.91
C ILE A 11 -11.67 11.06 -12.91
N TYR A 12 -11.67 9.75 -13.17
CA TYR A 12 -11.04 8.76 -12.29
C TYR A 12 -9.54 9.06 -12.08
N GLU A 13 -8.80 9.37 -13.14
CA GLU A 13 -7.37 9.68 -13.02
C GLU A 13 -7.10 11.01 -12.30
N GLY A 14 -7.94 12.02 -12.51
CA GLY A 14 -7.87 13.30 -11.79
C GLY A 14 -8.08 13.12 -10.28
N LEU A 15 -9.17 12.46 -9.89
CA LEU A 15 -9.47 12.17 -8.47
C LEU A 15 -8.35 11.36 -7.80
N LYS A 16 -7.82 10.34 -8.49
CA LYS A 16 -6.68 9.57 -7.99
C LYS A 16 -5.44 10.44 -7.78
N TYR A 17 -5.15 11.33 -8.74
CA TYR A 17 -3.99 12.20 -8.67
C TYR A 17 -4.12 13.21 -7.52
N ASP A 18 -5.28 13.86 -7.38
CA ASP A 18 -5.53 14.85 -6.33
C ASP A 18 -5.53 14.22 -4.94
N PHE A 19 -6.16 13.06 -4.79
CA PHE A 19 -6.02 12.26 -3.59
C PHE A 19 -4.55 11.97 -3.31
N LEU A 20 -3.83 11.37 -4.26
CA LEU A 20 -2.49 10.86 -4.01
C LEU A 20 -1.45 11.97 -3.75
N PHE A 21 -1.42 13.01 -4.57
CA PHE A 21 -0.37 14.03 -4.53
C PHE A 21 -0.77 15.32 -3.82
N ASN A 22 -2.06 15.66 -3.81
CA ASN A 22 -2.55 16.91 -3.22
C ASN A 22 -3.24 16.71 -1.87
N ASN A 23 -3.36 15.46 -1.39
CA ASN A 23 -4.01 15.10 -0.14
C ASN A 23 -5.48 15.54 -0.08
N ASP A 24 -6.17 15.53 -1.22
CA ASP A 24 -7.60 15.85 -1.25
C ASP A 24 -8.44 14.63 -0.80
N ILE A 25 -8.98 14.73 0.41
CA ILE A 25 -9.83 13.69 1.01
C ILE A 25 -11.18 13.59 0.29
N ASN A 26 -11.70 14.68 -0.27
CA ASN A 26 -12.97 14.63 -1.01
C ASN A 26 -12.83 13.78 -2.27
N SER A 27 -11.68 13.88 -2.93
CA SER A 27 -11.37 13.07 -4.11
C SER A 27 -11.47 11.56 -3.84
N ILE A 28 -11.04 11.07 -2.67
CA ILE A 28 -11.21 9.64 -2.34
C ILE A 28 -12.65 9.28 -2.01
N HIS A 29 -13.41 10.14 -1.33
CA HIS A 29 -14.82 9.87 -1.07
C HIS A 29 -15.65 9.78 -2.36
N ILE A 30 -15.38 10.70 -3.30
CA ILE A 30 -16.01 10.66 -4.62
C ILE A 30 -15.58 9.40 -5.36
N LEU A 31 -14.28 9.07 -5.36
CA LEU A 31 -13.76 7.87 -6.02
C LEU A 31 -14.40 6.57 -5.49
N LEU A 32 -14.52 6.43 -4.17
CA LEU A 32 -15.18 5.28 -3.54
C LEU A 32 -16.66 5.21 -3.88
N SER A 33 -17.35 6.35 -3.90
CA SER A 33 -18.77 6.42 -4.28
C SER A 33 -18.98 6.02 -5.74
N LEU A 34 -18.08 6.45 -6.64
CA LEU A 34 -18.11 6.05 -8.05
C LEU A 34 -17.84 4.55 -8.19
N TYR A 35 -16.89 3.98 -7.45
CA TYR A 35 -16.65 2.54 -7.44
C TYR A 35 -17.83 1.73 -6.91
N ASP A 36 -18.56 2.23 -5.92
CA ASP A 36 -19.76 1.58 -5.41
C ASP A 36 -20.91 1.66 -6.42
N LEU A 37 -21.21 2.87 -6.94
CA LEU A 37 -22.34 3.09 -7.83
C LEU A 37 -22.15 2.51 -9.24
N GLU A 38 -20.99 2.74 -9.86
CA GLU A 38 -20.75 2.36 -11.26
C GLU A 38 -20.15 0.97 -11.38
N GLU A 39 -19.18 0.65 -10.52
CA GLU A 39 -18.41 -0.59 -10.61
C GLU A 39 -18.92 -1.66 -9.62
N ASN A 40 -19.77 -1.27 -8.65
CA ASN A 40 -20.30 -2.11 -7.57
C ASN A 40 -19.17 -2.89 -6.86
N ILE A 41 -18.09 -2.18 -6.56
CA ILE A 41 -16.96 -2.66 -5.78
C ILE A 41 -17.20 -2.25 -4.33
N THR A 42 -17.64 -3.19 -3.50
CA THR A 42 -18.08 -2.93 -2.11
C THR A 42 -17.08 -3.41 -1.05
N ASN A 43 -16.21 -4.38 -1.38
CA ASN A 43 -15.29 -5.04 -0.43
C ASN A 43 -13.89 -4.39 -0.34
N ILE A 44 -13.84 -3.06 -0.21
CA ILE A 44 -12.59 -2.31 -0.11
C ILE A 44 -12.10 -2.32 1.35
N CYS A 45 -11.08 -3.13 1.65
CA CYS A 45 -10.53 -3.27 3.00
C CYS A 45 -8.98 -3.35 2.98
N PRO A 46 -8.28 -2.22 2.74
CA PRO A 46 -6.82 -2.15 2.91
C PRO A 46 -6.40 -2.53 4.34
N LYS A 47 -5.20 -3.10 4.48
CA LYS A 47 -4.72 -3.65 5.76
C LYS A 47 -3.99 -2.62 6.63
N TYR A 48 -3.53 -1.51 6.05
CA TYR A 48 -2.71 -0.46 6.66
C TYR A 48 -1.52 -1.03 7.47
N LYS A 49 -0.76 -1.92 6.83
CA LYS A 49 0.39 -2.62 7.46
C LYS A 49 1.75 -2.10 6.98
N CYS A 50 1.77 -1.28 5.91
CA CYS A 50 3.03 -0.80 5.32
C CYS A 50 3.92 -0.07 6.32
N ILE A 51 3.31 0.82 7.12
CA ILE A 51 4.05 1.68 8.05
C ILE A 51 4.75 0.89 9.15
N LYS A 52 4.12 -0.19 9.65
CA LYS A 52 4.70 -1.08 10.66
C LYS A 52 5.94 -1.80 10.12
N GLU A 53 5.90 -2.25 8.87
CA GLU A 53 7.04 -2.90 8.22
C GLU A 53 8.19 -1.92 7.93
N ILE A 54 7.88 -0.69 7.52
CA ILE A 54 8.86 0.38 7.35
C ILE A 54 9.52 0.73 8.68
N LYS A 55 8.74 0.85 9.77
CA LYS A 55 9.25 1.11 11.13
C LYS A 55 10.28 0.06 11.57
N LYS A 56 10.00 -1.21 11.35
CA LYS A 56 10.95 -2.31 11.67
C LYS A 56 12.28 -2.12 10.94
N LYS A 57 12.25 -1.76 9.65
CA LYS A 57 13.47 -1.54 8.85
C LYS A 57 14.26 -0.33 9.33
N ILE A 58 13.58 0.77 9.65
CA ILE A 58 14.22 1.97 10.22
C ILE A 58 14.88 1.64 11.56
N ARG A 59 14.17 0.95 12.48
CA ARG A 59 14.77 0.53 13.76
C ARG A 59 16.00 -0.35 13.55
N SER A 60 15.96 -1.27 12.59
CA SER A 60 17.13 -2.10 12.25
C SER A 60 18.32 -1.26 11.76
N LEU A 61 18.07 -0.26 10.90
CA LEU A 61 19.11 0.66 10.42
C LEU A 61 19.75 1.45 11.57
N LEU A 62 18.93 1.90 12.53
CA LEU A 62 19.35 2.75 13.65
C LEU A 62 19.78 1.93 14.89
N ARG A 63 20.16 0.66 14.73
CA ARG A 63 20.43 -0.27 15.85
C ARG A 63 21.48 0.21 16.86
N TYR A 64 22.43 1.02 16.43
CA TYR A 64 23.52 1.53 17.27
C TYR A 64 23.25 2.91 17.90
N ARG A 65 22.08 3.50 17.62
CA ARG A 65 21.70 4.80 18.19
C ARG A 65 20.94 4.62 19.50
N LYS A 66 21.31 5.40 20.52
CA LYS A 66 20.63 5.40 21.83
C LYS A 66 19.18 5.89 21.74
N ASP A 67 18.93 6.89 20.90
CA ASP A 67 17.63 7.53 20.66
C ASP A 67 16.78 6.83 19.57
N ARG A 68 17.16 5.61 19.16
CA ARG A 68 16.56 4.87 18.03
C ARG A 68 15.04 4.89 18.04
N ASP A 69 14.43 4.57 19.19
CA ASP A 69 12.99 4.33 19.24
C ASP A 69 12.22 5.62 19.07
N LEU A 70 12.67 6.70 19.71
CA LEU A 70 12.14 8.06 19.53
C LEU A 70 12.26 8.52 18.09
N VAL A 71 13.47 8.44 17.52
CA VAL A 71 13.73 8.87 16.14
C VAL A 71 12.88 8.07 15.16
N SER A 72 12.79 6.75 15.34
CA SER A 72 11.96 5.90 14.50
C SER A 72 10.49 6.28 14.58
N ASN A 73 9.98 6.64 15.75
CA ASN A 73 8.60 7.09 15.91
C ASN A 73 8.36 8.42 15.21
N ASN A 74 9.27 9.38 15.35
CA ASN A 74 9.15 10.69 14.70
C ASN A 74 9.15 10.56 13.17
N ILE A 75 10.02 9.72 12.61
CA ILE A 75 10.02 9.44 11.17
C ILE A 75 8.67 8.86 10.73
N ILE A 76 8.17 7.89 11.49
CA ILE A 76 6.91 7.22 11.17
C ILE A 76 5.74 8.18 11.24
N LEU A 77 5.62 8.98 12.30
CA LEU A 77 4.57 9.99 12.43
C LEU A 77 4.59 10.98 11.27
N LEU A 78 5.78 11.38 10.82
CA LEU A 78 5.94 12.35 9.74
C LEU A 78 5.43 11.86 8.38
N ILE A 79 5.45 10.55 8.14
CA ILE A 79 5.08 9.95 6.85
C ILE A 79 3.82 9.08 6.90
N HIS A 80 3.25 8.83 8.09
CA HIS A 80 2.21 7.83 8.31
C HIS A 80 1.03 7.99 7.36
N GLU A 81 0.40 9.17 7.36
CA GLU A 81 -0.79 9.47 6.56
C GLU A 81 -0.52 9.33 5.06
N ASP A 82 0.65 9.77 4.58
CA ASP A 82 1.02 9.65 3.17
C ASP A 82 1.20 8.19 2.75
N ILE A 83 1.78 7.36 3.62
CA ILE A 83 1.94 5.93 3.35
C ILE A 83 0.59 5.23 3.33
N ASP A 84 -0.33 5.57 4.23
CA ASP A 84 -1.69 5.02 4.22
C ASP A 84 -2.45 5.44 2.97
N ARG A 85 -2.28 6.70 2.53
CA ARG A 85 -2.84 7.22 1.28
C ARG A 85 -2.35 6.44 0.06
N LEU A 86 -1.04 6.21 -0.01
CA LEU A 86 -0.43 5.40 -1.06
C LEU A 86 -0.87 3.93 -0.99
N GLU A 87 -1.03 3.37 0.21
CA GLU A 87 -1.53 2.00 0.41
C GLU A 87 -2.95 1.85 -0.12
N LEU A 88 -3.85 2.77 0.20
CA LEU A 88 -5.22 2.75 -0.32
C LEU A 88 -5.24 2.88 -1.85
N TYR A 89 -4.46 3.79 -2.42
CA TYR A 89 -4.34 3.93 -3.88
C TYR A 89 -3.97 2.60 -4.55
N PHE A 90 -2.89 1.94 -4.09
CA PHE A 90 -2.47 0.68 -4.69
C PHE A 90 -3.41 -0.49 -4.40
N TYR A 91 -4.12 -0.46 -3.28
CA TYR A 91 -5.17 -1.43 -2.99
C TYR A 91 -6.28 -1.34 -4.05
N LEU A 92 -6.77 -0.12 -4.33
CA LEU A 92 -7.83 0.10 -5.32
C LEU A 92 -7.40 -0.31 -6.73
N GLU A 93 -6.19 0.09 -7.15
CA GLU A 93 -5.64 -0.29 -8.46
C GLU A 93 -5.46 -1.81 -8.60
N GLY A 94 -4.98 -2.47 -7.54
CA GLY A 94 -4.85 -3.92 -7.51
C GLY A 94 -6.20 -4.59 -7.60
N TYR A 95 -7.14 -4.19 -6.74
CA TYR A 95 -8.50 -4.73 -6.73
C TYR A 95 -9.16 -4.61 -8.10
N LYS A 96 -9.13 -3.41 -8.70
CA LYS A 96 -9.68 -3.14 -10.03
C LYS A 96 -9.07 -4.04 -11.09
N TYR A 97 -7.74 -4.21 -11.06
CA TYR A 97 -7.08 -5.12 -11.99
C TYR A 97 -7.58 -6.56 -11.87
N GLY A 98 -7.68 -7.10 -10.65
CA GLY A 98 -8.20 -8.44 -10.43
C GLY A 98 -9.65 -8.60 -10.88
N TYR A 99 -10.49 -7.64 -10.49
CA TYR A 99 -11.93 -7.65 -10.74
C TYR A 99 -12.28 -7.64 -12.23
N TYR A 100 -11.52 -6.93 -13.07
CA TYR A 100 -11.75 -6.88 -14.51
C TYR A 100 -10.89 -7.86 -15.33
N ASN A 101 -10.09 -8.72 -14.70
CA ASN A 101 -9.29 -9.70 -15.42
C ASN A 101 -10.10 -10.96 -15.79
N TYR A 102 -10.99 -10.82 -16.76
CA TYR A 102 -11.92 -11.88 -17.18
C TYR A 102 -11.26 -13.22 -17.51
N LYS A 103 -10.04 -13.20 -18.07
CA LYS A 103 -9.27 -14.42 -18.34
C LYS A 103 -9.08 -15.24 -17.06
N TRP A 104 -8.53 -14.61 -16.02
CA TRP A 104 -8.28 -15.28 -14.75
C TRP A 104 -9.55 -15.54 -13.95
N VAL A 105 -10.56 -14.68 -14.09
CA VAL A 105 -11.88 -14.90 -13.46
C VAL A 105 -12.48 -16.21 -13.97
N ASN A 106 -12.47 -16.44 -15.29
CA ASN A 106 -13.01 -17.67 -15.89
C ASN A 106 -12.21 -18.91 -15.45
N ILE A 107 -10.88 -18.80 -15.34
CA ILE A 107 -10.02 -19.90 -14.84
C ILE A 107 -10.37 -20.24 -13.40
N LEU A 108 -10.49 -19.22 -12.54
CA LEU A 108 -10.82 -19.40 -11.12
C LEU A 108 -12.23 -19.94 -10.93
N GLU A 109 -13.20 -19.43 -11.70
CA GLU A 109 -14.58 -19.89 -11.70
C GLU A 109 -14.70 -21.37 -12.08
N LYS A 110 -14.00 -21.81 -13.13
CA LYS A 110 -13.98 -23.23 -13.51
C LYS A 110 -13.51 -24.11 -12.34
N LYS A 111 -12.45 -23.70 -11.65
CA LYS A 111 -11.95 -24.41 -10.46
C LYS A 111 -12.91 -24.36 -9.26
N ALA A 112 -13.60 -23.25 -9.09
CA ALA A 112 -14.62 -23.09 -8.06
C ALA A 112 -15.81 -24.03 -8.31
N LEU A 113 -16.31 -24.10 -9.54
CA LEU A 113 -17.39 -25.00 -9.94
C LEU A 113 -17.01 -26.48 -9.78
N GLU A 114 -15.79 -26.85 -10.18
CA GLU A 114 -15.25 -28.21 -9.96
C GLU A 114 -15.18 -28.59 -8.47
N SER A 115 -14.87 -27.62 -7.59
CA SER A 115 -14.67 -27.87 -6.16
C SER A 115 -15.95 -27.84 -5.33
N TYR A 116 -16.89 -26.96 -5.67
CA TYR A 116 -18.05 -26.65 -4.83
C TYR A 116 -19.40 -26.92 -5.50
N GLY A 117 -19.44 -27.00 -6.83
CA GLY A 117 -20.70 -27.03 -7.58
C GLY A 117 -21.42 -25.68 -7.60
N MET A 118 -22.41 -25.55 -8.47
CA MET A 118 -23.13 -24.29 -8.71
C MET A 118 -23.95 -23.85 -7.49
N GLU A 119 -24.75 -24.74 -6.90
CA GLU A 119 -25.65 -24.43 -5.77
C GLU A 119 -24.90 -23.80 -4.60
N LYS A 120 -23.76 -24.38 -4.24
CA LYS A 120 -22.94 -23.88 -3.14
C LYS A 120 -22.34 -22.51 -3.43
N LEU A 121 -22.01 -22.18 -4.69
CA LEU A 121 -21.46 -20.87 -5.04
C LEU A 121 -22.46 -19.74 -4.83
N TYR A 122 -23.77 -19.98 -5.05
CA TYR A 122 -24.83 -19.00 -4.77
C TYR A 122 -24.91 -18.61 -3.29
N GLU A 123 -24.51 -19.51 -2.39
CA GLU A 123 -24.54 -19.28 -0.94
C GLU A 123 -23.24 -18.66 -0.39
N MET A 124 -22.17 -18.68 -1.17
CA MET A 124 -20.83 -18.32 -0.70
C MET A 124 -20.59 -16.80 -0.70
N ARG A 125 -20.25 -16.27 0.48
CA ARG A 125 -19.75 -14.88 0.62
C ARG A 125 -18.24 -14.75 0.46
N ILE A 126 -17.50 -15.85 0.58
CA ILE A 126 -16.03 -15.88 0.53
C ILE A 126 -15.61 -17.12 -0.25
N LEU A 127 -14.85 -16.94 -1.34
CA LEU A 127 -14.34 -18.01 -2.17
C LEU A 127 -12.96 -18.50 -1.70
N TYR A 128 -11.87 -18.03 -2.32
CA TYR A 128 -10.49 -18.39 -1.99
C TYR A 128 -9.66 -17.18 -1.52
N HIS A 129 -10.32 -16.12 -1.05
CA HIS A 129 -9.69 -14.89 -0.52
C HIS A 129 -8.54 -15.20 0.47
N TYR A 130 -8.80 -16.11 1.41
CA TYR A 130 -7.87 -16.48 2.48
C TYR A 130 -7.40 -17.93 2.39
N ARG A 131 -8.15 -18.80 1.72
CA ARG A 131 -7.92 -20.25 1.68
C ARG A 131 -7.50 -20.71 0.28
N PHE A 132 -6.24 -20.47 -0.06
CA PHE A 132 -5.66 -20.82 -1.36
C PHE A 132 -4.50 -21.84 -1.26
N ASN A 133 -4.26 -22.41 -0.08
CA ASN A 133 -3.12 -23.31 0.17
C ASN A 133 -3.32 -24.73 -0.38
N PHE A 134 -4.46 -25.03 -1.00
CA PHE A 134 -4.71 -26.30 -1.68
C PHE A 134 -4.12 -26.26 -3.09
N GLY A 135 -3.40 -27.32 -3.48
CA GLY A 135 -2.40 -27.29 -4.55
C GLY A 135 -2.83 -26.66 -5.88
N GLU A 136 -4.05 -26.95 -6.37
CA GLU A 136 -4.52 -26.40 -7.64
C GLU A 136 -4.81 -24.90 -7.58
N ILE A 137 -5.49 -24.42 -6.53
CA ILE A 137 -5.80 -23.01 -6.35
C ILE A 137 -4.53 -22.19 -6.12
N ARG A 138 -3.55 -22.78 -5.43
CA ARG A 138 -2.22 -22.17 -5.28
C ARG A 138 -1.55 -21.94 -6.63
N LYS A 139 -1.59 -22.92 -7.54
CA LYS A 139 -1.05 -22.79 -8.89
C LYS A 139 -1.78 -21.72 -9.70
N VAL A 140 -3.10 -21.63 -9.59
CA VAL A 140 -3.89 -20.56 -10.24
C VAL A 140 -3.44 -19.19 -9.74
N LYS A 141 -3.30 -19.02 -8.43
CA LYS A 141 -2.82 -17.77 -7.84
C LYS A 141 -1.40 -17.43 -8.30
N GLU A 142 -0.46 -18.37 -8.21
CA GLU A 142 0.93 -18.16 -8.64
C GLU A 142 1.03 -17.78 -10.12
N GLY A 143 0.22 -18.41 -10.99
CA GLY A 143 0.11 -18.08 -12.40
C GLY A 143 -0.46 -16.67 -12.64
N PHE A 144 -1.53 -16.31 -11.94
CA PHE A 144 -2.13 -14.97 -12.00
C PHE A 144 -1.13 -13.88 -11.61
N GLU A 145 -0.44 -14.09 -10.49
CA GLU A 145 0.57 -13.15 -10.01
C GLU A 145 1.77 -13.05 -10.97
N ALA A 146 2.19 -14.16 -11.59
CA ALA A 146 3.28 -14.15 -12.57
C ALA A 146 2.91 -13.35 -13.83
N GLU A 147 1.70 -13.52 -14.34
CA GLU A 147 1.21 -12.74 -15.49
C GLU A 147 1.10 -11.25 -15.17
N GLY A 148 0.57 -10.90 -13.99
CA GLY A 148 0.50 -9.52 -13.52
C GLY A 148 1.86 -8.86 -13.32
N ARG A 149 2.94 -9.64 -13.10
CA ARG A 149 4.32 -9.11 -13.05
C ARG A 149 4.91 -8.83 -14.43
N ASN A 150 4.53 -9.60 -15.46
CA ASN A 150 5.14 -9.54 -16.80
C ASN A 150 4.54 -8.47 -17.72
N ILE A 151 3.28 -8.09 -17.51
CA ILE A 151 2.64 -7.03 -18.31
C ILE A 151 3.22 -5.69 -17.85
N ASN A 152 4.27 -5.15 -18.51
CA ASN A 152 4.84 -3.77 -18.59
C ASN A 152 4.61 -2.70 -17.47
N ARG A 153 4.00 -3.07 -16.35
CA ARG A 153 3.54 -2.24 -15.25
C ARG A 153 4.62 -2.06 -14.21
N ASP A 154 5.66 -2.87 -14.22
CA ASP A 154 6.75 -2.73 -13.24
C ASP A 154 7.47 -1.38 -13.41
N GLY A 155 7.64 -0.92 -14.66
CA GLY A 155 8.18 0.40 -14.97
C GLY A 155 7.28 1.53 -14.50
N GLU A 156 5.98 1.49 -14.81
CA GLU A 156 4.99 2.50 -14.41
C GLU A 156 4.78 2.53 -12.89
N PHE A 157 4.65 1.36 -12.27
CA PHE A 157 4.57 1.18 -10.84
C PHE A 157 5.78 1.83 -10.14
N LYS A 158 6.99 1.52 -10.63
CA LYS A 158 8.22 2.10 -10.08
C LYS A 158 8.30 3.60 -10.30
N LYS A 159 7.90 4.10 -11.47
CA LYS A 159 7.81 5.55 -11.75
C LYS A 159 6.86 6.25 -10.79
N LEU A 160 5.67 5.70 -10.55
CA LEU A 160 4.67 6.27 -9.65
C LEU A 160 5.15 6.29 -8.20
N VAL A 161 5.68 5.18 -7.70
CA VAL A 161 6.26 5.11 -6.34
C VAL A 161 7.40 6.11 -6.18
N ASN A 162 8.31 6.18 -7.16
CA ASN A 162 9.43 7.12 -7.11
C ASN A 162 8.95 8.57 -7.15
N SER A 163 8.00 8.91 -8.04
CA SER A 163 7.40 10.24 -8.13
C SER A 163 6.75 10.65 -6.82
N PHE A 164 5.99 9.74 -6.20
CA PHE A 164 5.40 9.96 -4.89
C PHE A 164 6.46 10.19 -3.81
N CYS A 165 7.49 9.34 -3.76
CA CYS A 165 8.56 9.48 -2.77
C CYS A 165 9.31 10.81 -2.93
N GLU A 166 9.63 11.21 -4.16
CA GLU A 166 10.34 12.47 -4.44
C GLU A 166 9.48 13.69 -4.10
N ARG A 167 8.19 13.69 -4.44
CA ARG A 167 7.30 14.84 -4.26
C ARG A 167 6.77 15.00 -2.84
N VAL A 168 6.48 13.88 -2.17
CA VAL A 168 5.75 13.87 -0.88
C VAL A 168 6.65 13.51 0.29
N ILE A 169 7.52 12.50 0.13
CA ILE A 169 8.28 11.92 1.25
C ILE A 169 9.66 12.57 1.42
N LYS A 170 10.35 12.90 0.33
CA LYS A 170 11.75 13.33 0.35
C LYS A 170 11.97 14.58 1.18
N SER A 171 11.17 15.61 0.96
CA SER A 171 11.29 16.87 1.72
C SER A 171 11.12 16.65 3.22
N LYS A 172 10.22 15.76 3.62
CA LYS A 172 9.97 15.38 5.01
C LYS A 172 11.20 14.70 5.63
N ILE A 173 11.78 13.72 4.93
CA ILE A 173 12.94 12.96 5.43
C ILE A 173 14.24 13.79 5.40
N VAL A 174 14.47 14.59 4.36
CA VAL A 174 15.65 15.47 4.28
C VAL A 174 15.65 16.50 5.42
N ASN A 175 14.47 16.93 5.85
CA ASN A 175 14.31 17.86 6.97
C ASN A 175 14.14 17.16 8.33
N ILE A 176 14.44 15.86 8.46
CA ILE A 176 14.21 15.09 9.69
C ILE A 176 14.82 15.73 10.94
N ASN A 177 16.00 16.34 10.82
CA ASN A 177 16.68 16.99 11.96
C ASN A 177 15.83 18.10 12.59
N LYS A 178 14.96 18.79 11.82
CA LYS A 178 14.02 19.79 12.35
C LYS A 178 12.96 19.19 13.27
N TYR A 179 12.70 17.89 13.15
CA TYR A 179 11.68 17.16 13.89
C TYR A 179 12.27 16.31 15.03
N ILE A 180 13.61 16.24 15.15
CA ILE A 180 14.30 15.49 16.21
C ILE A 180 14.69 16.40 17.39
N ASP A 181 14.97 17.69 17.15
CA ASP A 181 15.49 18.67 18.14
C ASP A 181 14.52 19.07 19.29
N ARG A 182 13.49 18.28 19.61
CA ARG A 182 12.40 18.70 20.53
C ARG A 182 12.38 18.05 21.92
N GLN A 183 13.41 17.33 22.34
CA GLN A 183 13.49 16.83 23.72
C GLN A 183 14.73 17.34 24.44
N LEU A 184 14.51 18.12 25.50
CA LEU A 184 15.53 18.46 26.50
C LEU A 184 15.77 17.22 27.37
N THR A 185 17.00 16.72 27.39
CA THR A 185 17.38 15.64 28.30
C THR A 185 17.95 16.28 29.57
N ILE A 186 17.36 15.96 30.72
CA ILE A 186 17.90 16.35 32.04
C ILE A 186 18.83 15.22 32.48
N ASP A 187 20.14 15.46 32.45
CA ASP A 187 21.12 14.52 32.96
C ASP A 187 21.35 14.80 34.46
N TYR A 188 20.75 13.96 35.32
CA TYR A 188 20.87 14.08 36.78
C TYR A 188 22.10 13.31 37.26
N ASN A 189 23.27 13.92 37.12
CA ASN A 189 24.44 13.51 37.90
C ASN A 189 24.40 14.27 39.23
N HIS A 190 24.46 13.55 40.35
CA HIS A 190 24.23 13.94 41.75
C HIS A 190 24.89 15.24 42.29
N LYS A 191 25.55 16.06 41.46
CA LYS A 191 26.16 17.34 41.85
C LYS A 191 25.92 18.51 40.89
N VAL A 192 25.43 18.33 39.66
CA VAL A 192 25.18 19.44 38.70
C VAL A 192 24.02 19.11 37.76
N LEU A 193 23.02 19.99 37.69
CA LEU A 193 21.94 19.94 36.70
C LEU A 193 22.50 20.39 35.34
N ASN A 194 22.74 19.44 34.44
CA ASN A 194 23.20 19.75 33.08
C ASN A 194 22.05 19.50 32.09
N ILE A 195 21.51 20.58 31.52
CA ILE A 195 20.56 20.51 30.42
C ILE A 195 21.38 20.34 29.13
N LYS A 196 21.35 19.16 28.53
CA LYS A 196 22.04 18.87 27.26
C LYS A 196 21.04 18.43 26.20
N SER A 197 21.21 18.96 24.98
CA SER A 197 20.54 18.46 23.79
C SER A 197 21.28 17.21 23.31
N ASP A 198 20.93 16.05 23.86
CA ASP A 198 21.64 14.78 23.57
C ASP A 198 21.22 14.10 22.25
N SER A 199 20.40 14.76 21.42
CA SER A 199 20.06 14.22 20.10
C SER A 199 21.20 14.46 19.09
N HIS A 200 21.94 13.40 18.76
CA HIS A 200 22.86 13.42 17.62
C HIS A 200 22.08 13.74 16.34
N LYS A 201 22.34 14.88 15.72
CA LYS A 201 21.76 15.20 14.41
C LYS A 201 22.22 14.17 13.39
N PHE A 202 21.32 13.80 12.48
CA PHE A 202 21.68 12.95 11.35
C PHE A 202 22.63 13.69 10.43
N THR A 203 23.69 13.03 10.00
CA THR A 203 24.50 13.52 8.87
C THR A 203 23.73 13.36 7.56
N HIS A 204 24.14 14.08 6.52
CA HIS A 204 23.53 13.94 5.18
C HIS A 204 23.59 12.49 4.67
N GLU A 205 24.67 11.76 4.94
CA GLU A 205 24.79 10.35 4.56
C GLU A 205 23.79 9.47 5.29
N GLU A 206 23.57 9.70 6.58
CA GLU A 206 22.60 8.94 7.37
C GLU A 206 21.17 9.24 6.91
N ILE A 207 20.85 10.50 6.60
CA ILE A 207 19.55 10.90 6.03
C ILE A 207 19.31 10.14 4.72
N ASN A 208 20.31 10.10 3.83
CA ASN A 208 20.21 9.39 2.56
C ASN A 208 20.02 7.87 2.75
N LYS A 209 20.69 7.28 3.74
CA LYS A 209 20.51 5.86 4.11
C LYS A 209 19.08 5.61 4.62
N VAL A 210 18.55 6.48 5.49
CA VAL A 210 17.17 6.41 5.99
C VAL A 210 16.17 6.51 4.83
N TYR A 211 16.31 7.52 3.97
CA TYR A 211 15.45 7.71 2.81
C TYR A 211 15.47 6.49 1.87
N GLY A 212 16.66 5.95 1.58
CA GLY A 212 16.80 4.74 0.76
C GLY A 212 16.19 3.48 1.39
N VAL A 213 16.19 3.35 2.71
CA VAL A 213 15.47 2.25 3.40
C VAL A 213 13.95 2.44 3.31
N ILE A 214 13.47 3.67 3.44
CA ILE A 214 12.05 4.01 3.33
C ILE A 214 11.54 3.70 1.92
N ILE A 215 12.17 4.21 0.86
CA ILE A 215 11.73 3.96 -0.54
C ILE A 215 11.68 2.46 -0.84
N ARG A 216 12.72 1.71 -0.49
CA ARG A 216 12.73 0.23 -0.68
C ARG A 216 11.65 -0.46 0.14
N GLY A 217 11.32 0.08 1.32
CA GLY A 217 10.20 -0.34 2.15
C GLY A 217 8.86 -0.14 1.44
N ILE A 218 8.61 1.09 0.98
CA ILE A 218 7.41 1.49 0.26
C ILE A 218 7.23 0.60 -0.97
N TYR A 219 8.23 0.53 -1.86
CA TYR A 219 8.14 -0.25 -3.10
C TYR A 219 7.73 -1.69 -2.86
N LYS A 220 8.42 -2.39 -1.93
CA LYS A 220 8.14 -3.78 -1.60
C LYS A 220 6.73 -3.97 -1.04
N ASN A 221 6.30 -3.06 -0.16
CA ASN A 221 5.00 -3.19 0.49
C ASN A 221 3.85 -2.84 -0.46
N MET A 222 3.97 -1.78 -1.25
CA MET A 222 2.96 -1.39 -2.24
C MET A 222 2.75 -2.48 -3.29
N ARG A 223 3.83 -3.17 -3.69
CA ARG A 223 3.71 -4.29 -4.63
C ARG A 223 2.92 -5.44 -4.01
N ARG A 224 3.17 -5.75 -2.73
CA ARG A 224 2.41 -6.76 -1.99
C ARG A 224 0.94 -6.36 -1.84
N VAL A 225 0.65 -5.12 -1.48
CA VAL A 225 -0.72 -4.60 -1.33
C VAL A 225 -1.48 -4.74 -2.64
N TYR A 226 -0.87 -4.29 -3.74
CA TYR A 226 -1.43 -4.42 -5.07
C TYR A 226 -1.74 -5.88 -5.43
N THR A 227 -0.78 -6.80 -5.23
CA THR A 227 -0.96 -8.22 -5.53
C THR A 227 -2.04 -8.87 -4.67
N ASP A 228 -2.04 -8.62 -3.36
CA ASP A 228 -3.06 -9.11 -2.43
C ASP A 228 -4.45 -8.62 -2.86
N ALA A 229 -4.61 -7.32 -3.12
CA ALA A 229 -5.88 -6.73 -3.52
C ALA A 229 -6.37 -7.28 -4.87
N SER A 230 -5.45 -7.50 -5.82
CA SER A 230 -5.76 -8.13 -7.11
C SER A 230 -6.36 -9.53 -6.94
N TRP A 231 -5.85 -10.32 -6.00
CA TRP A 231 -6.43 -11.63 -5.72
C TRP A 231 -7.85 -11.52 -5.14
N PHE A 232 -8.11 -10.51 -4.31
CA PHE A 232 -9.42 -10.28 -3.72
C PHE A 232 -10.43 -9.88 -4.80
N GLY A 233 -10.12 -8.87 -5.61
CA GLY A 233 -11.00 -8.45 -6.70
C GLY A 233 -11.31 -9.60 -7.68
N LEU A 234 -10.35 -10.49 -7.94
CA LEU A 234 -10.56 -11.68 -8.76
C LEU A 234 -11.62 -12.63 -8.16
N ASN A 235 -11.54 -12.90 -6.86
CA ASN A 235 -12.48 -13.79 -6.16
C ASN A 235 -13.87 -13.17 -6.07
N ASP A 236 -13.94 -11.89 -5.70
CA ASP A 236 -15.21 -11.15 -5.61
C ASP A 236 -15.91 -11.09 -6.97
N LYS A 237 -15.16 -10.96 -8.08
CA LYS A 237 -15.76 -11.02 -9.41
C LYS A 237 -16.39 -12.37 -9.73
N VAL A 238 -15.76 -13.48 -9.30
CA VAL A 238 -16.34 -14.83 -9.47
C VAL A 238 -17.63 -14.94 -8.70
N LEU A 239 -17.63 -14.63 -7.39
CA LEU A 239 -18.82 -14.73 -6.55
C LEU A 239 -19.98 -13.88 -7.07
N ARG A 240 -19.67 -12.70 -7.61
CA ARG A 240 -20.65 -11.78 -8.17
C ARG A 240 -21.34 -12.26 -9.46
N ARG A 241 -20.87 -13.37 -10.07
CA ARG A 241 -21.63 -14.03 -11.14
C ARG A 241 -22.80 -14.88 -10.61
N TYR A 242 -22.80 -15.12 -9.29
CA TYR A 242 -23.76 -15.97 -8.58
C TYR A 242 -24.53 -15.21 -7.49
N SER A 243 -24.43 -13.87 -7.45
CA SER A 243 -25.11 -13.02 -6.46
C SER A 243 -25.75 -11.79 -7.08
#